data_AF-A0A7S2XEH4-F1
#
_entry.id   AF-A0A7S2XEH4-F1
#
_cell.length_a   1.000
_cell.length_b   1.000
_cell.length_c   1.000
_cell.angle_alpha   90.00
_cell.angle_beta   90.00
_cell.angle_gamma   90.00
#
_symmetry.space_group_name_H-M   'P 1'
#
loop_
_entity.id
_entity.type
_entity.pdbx_description
1 polymer ?
#
loop_
_entity_poly.entity_id
_entity_poly.type
_entity_poly.pdbx_seq_one_letter_code
_entity_poly.pdbx_strand_id
1 'polypeptide(L)'
;GKEVTIGMYQYYISVVPTRYNHIDGHVTETNQYSVTEHLRNLPSLQSLKPGNLPGVFVHYDFSPMRVEITESREALTHFLTQLCAILGGVFTVAGMVDQMVYQSMKAVQKKVSLGKFS
;
A
#
# COMPACT_ATOMS: atom_id res chain seq x y z
N GLY A 1 58.01 9.04 8.47
CA GLY A 1 57.45 7.70 8.74
C GLY A 1 55.96 7.74 8.44
N LYS A 2 55.40 6.74 7.76
CA LYS A 2 53.96 6.65 7.54
C LYS A 2 53.31 6.18 8.84
N GLU A 3 52.45 7.01 9.45
CA GLU A 3 51.57 6.55 10.52
C GLU A 3 50.63 5.49 9.94
N VAL A 4 50.69 4.27 10.48
CA VAL A 4 49.76 3.22 10.14
C VAL A 4 48.49 3.48 10.94
N THR A 5 47.53 4.17 10.34
CA THR A 5 46.19 4.35 10.91
C THR A 5 45.48 3.00 10.88
N ILE A 6 45.11 2.48 12.04
CA ILE A 6 44.36 1.22 12.14
C ILE A 6 42.88 1.56 12.29
N GLY A 7 42.01 0.97 11.47
CA GLY A 7 40.57 1.29 11.46
C GLY A 7 39.74 0.26 12.23
N MET A 8 38.70 0.74 12.90
CA MET A 8 37.60 -0.09 13.41
C MET A 8 36.35 0.23 12.59
N TYR A 9 35.85 -0.78 11.88
CA TYR A 9 34.63 -0.70 11.07
C TYR A 9 33.49 -1.35 11.85
N GLN A 10 32.44 -0.61 12.13
CA GLN A 10 31.27 -1.12 12.82
C GLN A 10 30.05 -1.04 11.90
N TYR A 11 29.38 -2.16 11.71
CA TYR A 11 28.14 -2.28 10.95
C TYR A 11 27.01 -2.57 11.93
N TYR A 12 26.05 -1.66 12.02
CA TYR A 12 24.82 -1.86 12.78
C TYR A 12 23.71 -2.24 11.82
N ILE A 13 23.26 -3.48 11.91
CA ILE A 13 22.23 -4.07 11.06
C ILE A 13 20.94 -4.18 11.87
N SER A 14 19.93 -3.43 11.47
CA SER A 14 18.58 -3.56 12.01
C SER A 14 17.77 -4.48 11.11
N VAL A 15 17.29 -5.61 11.64
CA VAL A 15 16.53 -6.61 10.90
C VAL A 15 15.04 -6.47 11.23
N VAL A 16 14.19 -6.28 10.21
CA VAL A 16 12.74 -6.17 10.35
C VAL A 16 12.09 -7.44 9.79
N PRO A 17 11.51 -8.30 10.64
CA PRO A 17 10.78 -9.47 10.18
C PRO A 17 9.58 -9.05 9.34
N THR A 18 9.37 -9.72 8.22
CA THR A 18 8.23 -9.49 7.32
C THR A 18 7.52 -10.81 7.03
N ARG A 19 6.19 -10.83 7.16
CA ARG A 19 5.37 -12.01 6.86
C ARG A 19 4.45 -11.68 5.68
N TYR A 20 4.54 -12.49 4.63
CA TYR A 20 3.65 -12.44 3.48
C TYR A 20 2.60 -13.55 3.60
N ASN A 21 1.33 -13.16 3.74
CA ASN A 21 0.19 -14.07 3.71
C ASN A 21 -0.40 -14.06 2.30
N HIS A 22 -0.20 -15.14 1.56
CA HIS A 22 -0.72 -15.29 0.21
C HIS A 22 -2.19 -15.71 0.24
N ILE A 23 -2.93 -15.42 -0.84
CA ILE A 23 -4.35 -15.78 -0.97
C ILE A 23 -4.56 -17.30 -0.87
N ASP A 24 -3.60 -18.08 -1.39
CA ASP A 24 -3.66 -19.54 -1.40
C ASP A 24 -3.35 -20.16 -0.02
N GLY A 25 -3.22 -19.33 1.03
CA GLY A 25 -2.94 -19.75 2.40
C GLY A 25 -1.46 -20.04 2.68
N HIS A 26 -0.59 -19.93 1.67
CA HIS A 26 0.85 -20.04 1.86
C HIS A 26 1.38 -18.80 2.59
N VAL A 27 2.20 -19.04 3.62
CA VAL A 27 2.86 -17.98 4.39
C VAL A 27 4.35 -17.99 4.07
N THR A 28 4.87 -16.85 3.60
CA THR A 28 6.28 -16.66 3.32
C THR A 28 6.88 -15.70 4.34
N GLU A 29 7.88 -16.17 5.09
CA GLU A 29 8.60 -15.35 6.07
C GLU A 29 9.89 -14.82 5.45
N THR A 30 10.05 -13.51 5.48
CA THR A 30 11.21 -12.80 4.94
C THR A 30 11.73 -11.81 5.97
N ASN A 31 12.93 -11.29 5.73
CA ASN A 31 13.54 -10.29 6.60
C ASN A 31 14.00 -9.11 5.75
N GLN A 32 13.58 -7.91 6.13
CA GLN A 32 14.15 -6.68 5.61
C GLN A 32 15.29 -6.24 6.52
N TYR A 33 16.25 -5.49 5.99
CA TYR A 33 17.37 -5.02 6.78
C TYR A 33 17.74 -3.58 6.42
N SER A 34 18.29 -2.87 7.40
CA SER A 34 18.92 -1.56 7.23
C SER A 34 20.29 -1.58 7.87
N VAL A 35 21.27 -0.93 7.26
CA VAL A 35 22.67 -0.93 7.70
C VAL A 35 23.11 0.51 7.99
N THR A 36 23.69 0.72 9.17
CA THR A 36 24.41 1.96 9.51
C THR A 36 25.88 1.62 9.73
N GLU A 37 26.76 2.35 9.05
CA GLU A 37 28.20 2.13 9.08
C GLU A 37 28.88 3.20 9.95
N HIS A 38 29.83 2.78 10.77
CA HIS A 38 30.63 3.69 11.59
C HIS A 38 32.10 3.28 11.53
N LEU A 39 32.94 4.17 11.00
CA LEU A 39 34.39 4.02 10.97
C LEU A 39 35.01 4.83 12.10
N ARG A 40 35.78 4.18 12.96
CA ARG A 40 36.66 4.83 13.94
C ARG A 40 38.11 4.62 13.55
N ASN A 41 38.82 5.73 13.32
CA ASN A 41 40.26 5.71 13.09
C ASN A 41 40.99 5.63 14.44
N LEU A 42 41.81 4.61 14.62
CA LEU A 42 42.65 4.43 15.81
C LEU A 42 44.06 4.95 15.49
N PRO A 43 44.50 6.03 16.16
CA PRO A 43 45.75 6.72 15.83
C PRO A 43 47.01 5.95 16.24
N SER A 44 46.94 4.98 17.17
CA SER A 44 48.11 4.22 17.59
C SER A 44 47.79 2.87 18.25
N LEU A 45 48.71 1.91 18.09
CA LEU A 45 48.70 0.59 18.75
C LEU A 45 48.81 0.71 20.29
N GLN A 46 49.28 1.85 20.81
CA GLN A 46 49.32 2.18 22.24
C GLN A 46 47.96 2.66 22.80
N SER A 47 46.99 3.01 21.95
CA SER A 47 45.63 3.40 22.34
C SER A 47 44.67 2.20 22.42
N LEU A 48 45.19 0.97 22.32
CA LEU A 48 44.48 -0.30 22.52
C LEU A 48 44.06 -0.46 23.99
N LYS A 49 43.09 0.35 24.42
CA LYS A 49 42.28 0.05 25.61
C LYS A 49 41.43 -1.19 25.31
N PRO A 50 41.11 -2.03 26.31
CA PRO A 50 40.12 -3.09 26.13
C PRO A 50 38.80 -2.47 25.63
N GLY A 51 38.45 -2.74 24.37
CA GLY A 51 37.30 -2.13 23.67
C GLY A 51 37.65 -1.43 22.35
N ASN A 52 38.92 -1.05 22.12
CA ASN A 52 39.35 -0.34 20.91
C ASN A 52 40.20 -1.23 19.99
N LEU A 53 39.78 -2.47 19.76
CA LEU A 53 40.50 -3.36 18.86
C LEU A 53 40.18 -3.03 17.40
N PRO A 54 41.19 -2.93 16.53
CA PRO A 54 40.96 -2.79 15.11
C PRO A 54 40.31 -4.05 14.55
N GLY A 55 39.40 -3.87 13.61
CA GLY A 55 38.64 -4.98 13.06
C GLY A 55 37.30 -4.55 12.46
N VAL A 56 36.59 -5.55 11.94
CA VAL A 56 35.23 -5.41 11.44
C VAL A 56 34.28 -6.01 12.46
N PHE A 57 33.37 -5.19 12.97
CA PHE A 57 32.37 -5.58 13.96
C PHE A 57 30.99 -5.47 13.31
N VAL A 58 30.23 -6.55 13.34
CA VAL A 58 28.86 -6.60 12.83
C VAL A 58 27.92 -6.80 14.02
N HIS A 59 27.13 -5.78 14.31
CA HIS A 59 26.08 -5.81 15.32
C HIS A 59 24.75 -5.99 14.60
N TYR A 60 24.02 -7.06 14.88
CA TYR A 60 22.68 -7.27 14.35
C TYR A 60 21.67 -7.24 15.50
N ASP A 61 20.55 -6.55 15.29
CA ASP A 61 19.43 -6.54 16.23
C ASP A 61 18.11 -6.66 15.48
N PHE A 62 17.13 -7.30 16.10
CA PHE A 62 15.79 -7.45 15.53
C PHE A 62 14.89 -6.30 15.96
N SER A 63 14.24 -5.67 14.99
CA SER A 63 13.22 -4.68 15.26
C SER A 63 12.08 -5.29 16.08
N PRO A 64 11.56 -4.60 17.11
CA PRO A 64 10.40 -5.05 17.86
C PRO A 64 9.11 -5.02 17.03
N MET A 65 9.15 -4.45 15.82
CA MET A 65 8.03 -4.38 14.89
C MET A 65 8.18 -5.40 13.75
N ARG A 66 7.07 -6.05 13.40
CA ARG A 66 6.97 -6.95 12.25
C ARG A 66 6.02 -6.35 11.22
N VAL A 67 6.38 -6.48 9.94
CA VAL A 67 5.52 -6.10 8.82
C VAL A 67 4.69 -7.30 8.38
N GLU A 68 3.37 -7.17 8.33
CA GLU A 68 2.47 -8.21 7.79
C GLU A 68 1.81 -7.70 6.52
N ILE A 69 2.02 -8.43 5.42
CA ILE A 69 1.42 -8.13 4.12
C ILE A 69 0.44 -9.25 3.81
N THR A 70 -0.83 -8.90 3.73
CA THR A 70 -1.90 -9.85 3.44
C THR A 70 -2.46 -9.56 2.07
N GLU A 71 -2.39 -10.55 1.21
CA GLU A 71 -2.96 -10.47 -0.12
C GLU A 71 -4.44 -10.88 -0.07
N SER A 72 -5.33 -9.97 -0.44
CA SER A 72 -6.77 -10.20 -0.48
C SER A 72 -7.28 -10.17 -1.91
N ARG A 73 -8.08 -11.16 -2.32
CA ARG A 73 -8.86 -11.05 -3.55
C ARG A 73 -10.05 -10.14 -3.33
N GLU A 74 -10.28 -9.22 -4.26
CA GLU A 74 -11.58 -8.58 -4.34
C GLU A 74 -12.65 -9.63 -4.64
N ALA A 75 -13.73 -9.61 -3.86
CA ALA A 75 -14.81 -10.57 -4.00
C ALA A 75 -15.63 -10.27 -5.27
N LEU A 76 -16.10 -11.33 -5.95
CA LEU A 76 -17.05 -11.21 -7.06
C LEU A 76 -18.33 -10.45 -6.66
N THR A 77 -18.64 -10.39 -5.37
CA THR A 77 -19.74 -9.58 -4.83
C THR A 77 -19.57 -8.09 -5.11
N HIS A 78 -18.34 -7.56 -5.11
CA HIS A 78 -18.09 -6.17 -5.47
C HIS A 78 -18.44 -5.91 -6.94
N PHE A 79 -18.04 -6.81 -7.84
CA PHE A 79 -18.42 -6.76 -9.25
C PHE A 79 -19.94 -6.88 -9.46
N LEU A 80 -20.58 -7.86 -8.81
CA LEU A 80 -22.04 -8.04 -8.91
C LEU A 80 -22.81 -6.82 -8.40
N THR A 81 -22.35 -6.21 -7.31
CA THR A 81 -22.95 -5.00 -6.76
C THR A 81 -22.85 -3.83 -7.74
N GLN A 82 -21.68 -3.65 -8.37
CA GLN A 82 -21.50 -2.64 -9.41
C GLN A 82 -22.39 -2.91 -10.63
N LEU A 83 -22.50 -4.17 -11.07
CA LEU A 83 -23.35 -4.54 -12.20
C LEU A 83 -24.84 -4.25 -11.91
N CYS A 84 -25.32 -4.65 -10.73
CA CYS A 84 -26.69 -4.36 -10.30
C CYS A 84 -26.96 -2.85 -10.22
N ALA A 85 -26.01 -2.05 -9.73
CA ALA A 85 -26.15 -0.60 -9.66
C ALA A 85 -26.31 0.03 -11.05
N ILE A 86 -25.53 -0.42 -12.04
CA ILE A 86 -25.62 0.07 -13.43
C ILE A 86 -26.96 -0.35 -14.04
N LEU A 87 -27.34 -1.62 -13.96
CA LEU A 87 -28.58 -2.13 -14.56
C LEU A 87 -29.82 -1.50 -13.94
N GLY A 88 -29.86 -1.38 -12.61
CA GLY A 88 -30.95 -0.73 -11.89
C GLY A 88 -31.06 0.75 -12.27
N GLY A 89 -29.92 1.46 -12.32
CA GLY A 89 -29.87 2.86 -12.71
C GLY A 89 -30.41 3.10 -14.13
N VAL A 90 -29.95 2.31 -15.11
CA VAL A 90 -30.41 2.43 -16.50
C VAL A 90 -31.91 2.15 -16.61
N PHE A 91 -32.41 1.10 -15.95
CA PHE A 91 -33.83 0.76 -15.99
C PHE A 91 -34.71 1.85 -15.38
N THR A 92 -34.32 2.38 -14.22
CA THR A 92 -35.04 3.49 -13.56
C THR A 92 -35.05 4.74 -14.43
N VAL A 93 -33.90 5.13 -14.99
CA VAL A 93 -33.79 6.33 -15.83
C VAL A 93 -34.62 6.18 -17.11
N ALA A 94 -34.55 5.02 -17.78
CA ALA A 94 -35.34 4.76 -18.99
C ALA A 94 -36.85 4.84 -18.71
N GLY A 95 -37.32 4.22 -17.62
CA GLY A 95 -38.73 4.27 -17.22
C GLY A 95 -39.19 5.68 -16.87
N MET A 96 -38.35 6.47 -16.20
CA MET A 96 -38.66 7.87 -15.89
C MET A 96 -38.80 8.71 -17.17
N VAL A 97 -37.89 8.54 -18.12
CA VAL A 97 -37.93 9.26 -19.40
C VAL A 97 -39.19 8.89 -20.20
N ASP A 98 -39.51 7.60 -20.30
CA ASP A 98 -40.70 7.13 -21.03
C ASP A 98 -41.99 7.71 -20.43
N GLN A 99 -42.14 7.68 -19.11
CA GLN A 99 -43.28 8.27 -18.42
C GLN A 99 -43.37 9.79 -18.62
N MET A 100 -42.24 10.50 -18.56
CA MET A 100 -42.21 11.94 -18.80
C MET A 100 -42.64 12.29 -20.23
N VAL A 101 -42.16 11.53 -21.23
CA VAL A 101 -42.52 11.72 -22.64
C VAL A 101 -44.01 11.45 -22.86
N TYR A 102 -44.53 10.33 -22.34
CA TYR A 102 -45.95 9.98 -22.49
C TYR A 102 -46.87 11.02 -21.83
N GLN A 103 -46.55 11.47 -20.61
CA GLN A 103 -47.34 12.48 -19.90
C GLN A 103 -47.30 13.84 -20.60
N SER A 104 -46.14 14.26 -21.10
CA SER A 104 -46.00 15.54 -21.81
C SER A 104 -46.75 15.53 -23.15
N MET A 105 -46.66 14.46 -23.93
CA MET A 105 -47.46 14.30 -25.17
C MET A 105 -48.96 14.35 -24.88
N LYS A 106 -49.43 13.62 -23.86
CA LYS A 106 -50.85 13.60 -23.46
C LYS A 106 -51.33 14.97 -22.95
N ALA A 107 -50.49 15.68 -22.20
CA ALA A 107 -50.80 17.03 -21.71
C ALA A 107 -50.85 18.06 -22.86
N VAL A 108 -49.96 17.96 -23.85
CA VAL A 108 -49.98 18.80 -25.04
C VAL A 108 -51.22 18.52 -25.89
N GLN A 109 -51.52 17.25 -26.19
CA GLN A 109 -52.74 16.89 -26.92
C GLN A 109 -54.02 17.38 -26.22
N LYS A 110 -54.10 17.24 -24.90
CA LYS A 110 -55.25 17.75 -24.12
C LYS A 110 -55.36 19.28 -24.19
N LYS A 111 -54.24 20.00 -24.17
CA LYS A 111 -54.22 21.47 -24.34
C LYS A 111 -54.62 21.89 -25.76
N VAL A 112 -54.19 21.14 -26.77
CA VAL A 112 -54.56 21.38 -28.19
C VAL A 112 -56.04 21.08 -28.42
N SER A 113 -56.59 19.99 -27.87
CA SER A 113 -58.01 19.64 -28.01
C SER A 113 -58.96 20.59 -27.28
N LEU A 114 -58.48 21.28 -26.24
CA LEU A 114 -59.25 22.29 -25.51
C LEU A 114 -59.27 23.67 -26.20
N GLY A 115 -58.70 23.79 -27.41
CA GLY A 115 -58.87 24.97 -28.26
C GLY A 115 -58.23 26.26 -27.74
N LYS A 116 -57.40 26.20 -26.69
CA LYS A 116 -56.79 27.38 -26.08
C LYS A 116 -55.49 27.79 -26.80
N PHE A 117 -55.60 27.97 -28.11
CA PHE A 117 -54.65 28.65 -29.00
C PHE A 117 -55.39 29.38 -30.14
N SER A 118 -56.58 29.91 -29.83
CA SER A 118 -57.19 31.04 -30.54
C SER A 118 -57.46 32.17 -29.56
#